data_AF-A0A978V8J9-F1
#
_entry.id   AF-A0A978V8J9-F1
#
_cell.length_a   1.000
_cell.length_b   1.000
_cell.length_c   1.000
_cell.angle_alpha   90.00
_cell.angle_beta   90.00
_cell.angle_gamma   90.00
#
_symmetry.space_group_name_H-M   'P 1'
#
loop_
_entity.id
_entity.type
_entity.pdbx_description
1 polymer ?
#
loop_
_entity_poly.entity_id
_entity_poly.type
_entity_poly.pdbx_seq_one_letter_code
_entity_poly.pdbx_strand_id
1 'polypeptide(L)'
;MVPPPHSSSSKPPLGSHPYIPKFSSQNSPKKQQDSKQNQEDVESGNHSGGNTSGDSFTKLIENDMNPSSNYGGKIFRNSRIHDAFLGVGVYEDLAKPHGRFGLGFGRCISKEGSFIGFGHPGMGGSTGYCDIQDRFAISVTLNKLSSGALTASIMLFAITA
;
A
#
# COMPACT_ATOMS: atom_id res chain seq x y z
N MET A 1 -22.34 -31.27 15.50
CA MET A 1 -23.03 -30.03 15.95
C MET A 1 -22.68 -28.93 14.95
N VAL A 2 -23.64 -28.41 14.20
CA VAL A 2 -23.43 -27.38 13.16
C VAL A 2 -23.83 -26.04 13.76
N PRO A 3 -23.00 -24.98 13.64
CA PRO A 3 -23.36 -23.67 14.18
C PRO A 3 -24.57 -23.10 13.43
N PRO A 4 -25.46 -22.37 14.12
CA PRO A 4 -26.64 -21.78 13.50
C PRO A 4 -26.23 -20.77 12.41
N PRO A 5 -27.01 -20.67 11.32
CA PRO A 5 -26.75 -19.70 10.26
C PRO A 5 -26.77 -18.26 10.80
N HIS A 6 -25.86 -17.44 10.31
CA HIS A 6 -25.75 -16.04 10.71
C HIS A 6 -27.03 -15.27 10.35
N SER A 7 -27.59 -14.53 11.31
CA SER A 7 -28.74 -13.65 11.09
C SER A 7 -28.43 -12.60 10.02
N SER A 8 -29.25 -12.57 8.96
CA SER A 8 -29.14 -11.63 7.82
C SER A 8 -29.57 -10.18 8.14
N SER A 9 -29.47 -9.75 9.41
CA SER A 9 -30.01 -8.47 9.89
C SER A 9 -28.99 -7.33 9.89
N SER A 10 -27.81 -7.50 9.27
CA SER A 10 -26.80 -6.43 9.23
C SER A 10 -27.30 -5.26 8.39
N LYS A 11 -27.40 -4.07 8.97
CA LYS A 11 -27.58 -2.82 8.24
C LYS A 11 -26.26 -2.04 8.28
N PRO A 12 -25.68 -1.68 7.12
CA PRO A 12 -26.19 -1.90 5.77
C PRO A 12 -25.95 -3.36 5.29
N PRO A 13 -26.72 -3.89 4.33
CA PRO A 13 -26.51 -5.23 3.78
C PRO A 13 -25.05 -5.46 3.37
N LEU A 14 -24.54 -6.69 3.56
CA LEU A 14 -23.19 -7.04 3.13
C LEU A 14 -23.02 -6.74 1.62
N GLY A 15 -22.05 -5.89 1.27
CA GLY A 15 -21.81 -5.45 -0.11
C GLY A 15 -22.55 -4.18 -0.56
N SER A 16 -23.36 -3.56 0.31
CA SER A 16 -24.06 -2.29 0.00
C SER A 16 -23.28 -1.03 0.41
N HIS A 17 -22.06 -1.20 0.91
CA HIS A 17 -21.18 -0.06 1.15
C HIS A 17 -20.77 0.54 -0.21
N PRO A 18 -20.95 1.85 -0.46
CA PRO A 18 -20.51 2.46 -1.70
C PRO A 18 -19.01 2.21 -1.89
N TYR A 19 -18.67 1.41 -2.91
CA TYR A 19 -17.29 1.05 -3.27
C TYR A 19 -16.49 2.23 -3.85
N ILE A 20 -17.18 3.34 -4.16
CA ILE A 20 -16.56 4.57 -4.61
C ILE A 20 -16.45 5.49 -3.39
N PRO A 21 -15.24 5.72 -2.84
CA PRO A 21 -15.03 6.69 -1.78
C PRO A 21 -15.53 8.05 -2.25
N LYS A 22 -16.50 8.62 -1.54
CA LYS A 22 -16.90 10.01 -1.75
C LYS A 22 -15.87 10.89 -1.05
N PHE A 23 -14.92 11.42 -1.81
CA PHE A 23 -14.06 12.48 -1.31
C PHE A 23 -14.91 13.74 -1.18
N SER A 24 -14.86 14.40 -0.03
CA SER A 24 -15.47 15.71 0.15
C SER A 24 -14.90 16.65 -0.91
N SER A 25 -15.76 17.25 -1.72
CA SER A 25 -15.33 18.31 -2.63
C SER A 25 -14.74 19.42 -1.76
N GLN A 26 -13.46 19.77 -1.99
CA GLN A 26 -12.83 20.88 -1.26
C GLN A 26 -13.69 22.13 -1.40
N ASN A 27 -14.04 22.72 -0.25
CA ASN A 27 -14.61 24.06 -0.20
C ASN A 27 -13.67 25.01 -0.94
N SER A 28 -14.21 25.84 -1.82
CA SER A 28 -13.48 26.89 -2.51
C SER A 28 -12.63 27.71 -1.54
N PRO A 29 -11.41 28.13 -1.91
CA PRO A 29 -10.53 28.86 -1.01
C PRO A 29 -11.20 30.17 -0.55
N LYS A 30 -11.33 30.32 0.77
CA LYS A 30 -11.74 31.60 1.38
C LYS A 30 -10.69 32.65 1.05
N LYS A 31 -11.16 33.75 0.47
CA LYS A 31 -10.41 34.97 0.14
C LYS A 31 -9.61 35.45 1.37
N GLN A 32 -8.29 35.48 1.28
CA GLN A 32 -7.43 36.05 2.33
C GLN A 32 -7.60 37.58 2.34
N GLN A 33 -7.97 38.13 3.50
CA GLN A 33 -7.85 39.54 3.81
C GLN A 33 -6.43 39.80 4.32
N ASP A 34 -5.80 40.79 3.70
CA ASP A 34 -4.46 41.27 3.97
C ASP A 34 -4.47 42.10 5.27
N SER A 35 -3.65 41.73 6.25
CA SER A 35 -3.46 42.47 7.50
C SER A 35 -1.96 42.58 7.80
N LYS A 36 -1.40 43.77 7.53
CA LYS A 36 -0.07 44.20 7.98
C LYS A 36 -0.04 44.32 9.51
N GLN A 37 1.03 43.84 10.17
CA GLN A 37 1.76 44.59 11.23
C GLN A 37 3.02 43.87 11.75
N ASN A 38 4.13 44.62 11.69
CA ASN A 38 5.35 44.76 12.50
C ASN A 38 5.86 43.66 13.47
N GLN A 39 7.11 43.24 13.19
CA GLN A 39 8.33 43.17 14.02
C GLN A 39 8.25 43.23 15.57
N GLU A 40 8.83 42.22 16.26
CA GLU A 40 9.91 42.33 17.28
C GLU A 40 10.26 40.96 17.92
N ASP A 41 11.53 40.82 18.34
CA ASP A 41 12.24 39.61 18.82
C ASP A 41 11.82 39.12 20.23
N VAL A 42 12.16 37.86 20.58
CA VAL A 42 12.75 37.37 21.88
C VAL A 42 12.67 35.83 22.00
N GLU A 43 13.79 35.25 22.45
CA GLU A 43 14.08 33.83 22.72
C GLU A 43 13.41 33.29 24.02
N SER A 44 13.04 31.99 24.03
CA SER A 44 13.23 31.00 25.15
C SER A 44 12.11 29.95 25.30
N GLY A 45 12.50 28.66 25.37
CA GLY A 45 11.99 27.70 26.39
C GLY A 45 10.72 26.84 26.16
N ASN A 46 10.94 25.56 25.85
CA ASN A 46 10.13 24.32 26.00
C ASN A 46 8.75 24.31 26.75
N HIS A 47 7.74 23.62 26.21
CA HIS A 47 7.33 22.23 26.57
C HIS A 47 5.95 21.80 26.00
N SER A 48 5.92 20.57 25.45
CA SER A 48 4.83 19.59 25.31
C SER A 48 3.49 19.95 24.65
N GLY A 49 3.25 19.34 23.48
CA GLY A 49 1.93 19.19 22.87
C GLY A 49 1.99 18.42 21.55
N GLY A 50 2.68 17.27 21.53
CA GLY A 50 2.88 16.48 20.32
C GLY A 50 1.61 15.74 19.88
N ASN A 51 0.79 16.37 19.05
CA ASN A 51 -0.19 15.68 18.23
C ASN A 51 0.51 15.08 17.01
N THR A 52 0.95 13.82 17.10
CA THR A 52 1.41 13.04 15.94
C THR A 52 0.20 12.62 15.10
N SER A 53 -0.26 13.51 14.22
CA SER A 53 -1.12 13.12 13.09
C SER A 53 -0.26 12.43 12.05
N GLY A 54 -0.25 11.10 12.10
CA GLY A 54 0.45 10.23 11.16
C GLY A 54 -0.21 10.22 9.78
N ASP A 55 0.06 11.23 8.97
CA ASP A 55 -0.44 11.32 7.58
C ASP A 55 0.68 11.56 6.55
N SER A 56 1.87 11.01 6.82
CA SER A 56 3.05 11.19 5.97
C SER A 56 3.37 10.01 5.04
N PHE A 57 2.49 9.02 4.88
CA PHE A 57 2.75 7.85 4.02
C PHE A 57 2.18 7.94 2.59
N THR A 58 1.49 9.02 2.22
CA THR A 58 0.84 9.13 0.88
C THR A 58 1.24 10.36 0.08
N LYS A 59 2.14 11.22 0.57
CA LYS A 59 2.56 12.42 -0.16
C LYS A 59 3.60 12.06 -1.24
N LEU A 60 3.13 11.54 -2.36
CA LEU A 60 3.90 11.55 -3.61
C LEU A 60 4.19 13.03 -3.94
N ILE A 61 5.46 13.39 -4.11
CA ILE A 61 5.86 14.74 -4.48
C ILE A 61 5.25 15.07 -5.85
N GLU A 62 4.22 15.92 -5.82
CA GLU A 62 3.65 16.58 -6.99
C GLU A 62 4.69 17.56 -7.54
N ASN A 63 5.44 17.16 -8.56
CA ASN A 63 6.16 18.06 -9.45
C ASN A 63 6.14 17.46 -10.87
N ASP A 64 4.95 17.41 -11.47
CA ASP A 64 4.72 17.63 -12.90
C ASP A 64 3.22 17.50 -13.19
N MET A 65 2.49 18.58 -12.91
CA MET A 65 1.07 18.72 -13.26
C MET A 65 0.96 19.12 -14.73
N ASN A 66 0.97 18.14 -15.63
CA ASN A 66 0.29 18.28 -16.91
C ASN A 66 -0.93 17.33 -16.92
N PRO A 67 -2.15 17.85 -16.73
CA PRO A 67 -3.37 17.04 -16.57
C PRO A 67 -3.93 16.47 -17.90
N SER A 68 -3.13 16.42 -18.97
CA SER A 68 -3.60 16.01 -20.31
C SER A 68 -3.34 14.55 -20.69
N SER A 69 -2.67 13.73 -19.87
CA SER A 69 -2.54 12.32 -20.20
C SER A 69 -3.80 11.55 -19.82
N ASN A 70 -4.65 11.31 -20.83
CA ASN A 70 -5.63 10.22 -20.87
C ASN A 70 -5.16 9.02 -20.02
N TYR A 71 -6.06 8.43 -19.25
CA TYR A 71 -5.88 7.27 -18.36
C TYR A 71 -5.15 6.08 -19.04
N GLY A 72 -3.84 6.19 -19.18
CA GLY A 72 -2.93 5.22 -19.83
C GLY A 72 -1.47 5.41 -19.43
N GLY A 73 -1.20 6.23 -18.41
CA GLY A 73 0.14 6.42 -17.85
C GLY A 73 0.50 5.33 -16.84
N LYS A 74 1.77 4.88 -16.88
CA LYS A 74 2.31 3.93 -15.90
C LYS A 74 2.21 4.55 -14.48
N ILE A 75 1.60 3.82 -13.55
CA ILE A 75 1.43 4.24 -12.14
C ILE A 75 2.79 4.55 -11.50
N PHE A 76 3.82 3.77 -11.85
CA PHE A 76 5.19 4.00 -11.41
C PHE A 76 6.05 4.55 -12.54
N ARG A 77 6.54 5.78 -12.39
CA ARG A 77 7.48 6.41 -13.32
C ARG A 77 8.93 5.94 -13.10
N ASN A 78 9.24 5.41 -11.91
CA ASN A 78 10.56 4.85 -11.60
C ASN A 78 10.73 3.48 -12.27
N SER A 79 11.75 3.33 -13.12
CA SER A 79 12.09 2.06 -13.76
C SER A 79 12.65 1.01 -12.79
N ARG A 80 13.20 1.44 -11.65
CA ARG A 80 13.76 0.61 -10.58
C ARG A 80 12.78 0.33 -9.44
N ILE A 81 11.48 0.36 -9.72
CA ILE A 81 10.47 0.11 -8.68
C ILE A 81 10.59 -1.30 -8.08
N HIS A 82 11.00 -2.30 -8.88
CA HIS A 82 11.26 -3.65 -8.40
C HIS A 82 12.43 -3.69 -7.42
N ASP A 83 13.51 -2.93 -7.69
CA ASP A 83 14.65 -2.82 -6.78
C ASP A 83 14.23 -2.24 -5.42
N ALA A 84 13.30 -1.27 -5.43
CA ALA A 84 12.75 -0.72 -4.21
C ALA A 84 11.96 -1.79 -3.43
N PHE A 85 11.04 -2.51 -4.09
CA PHE A 85 10.26 -3.57 -3.44
C PHE A 85 11.13 -4.71 -2.88
N LEU A 86 12.19 -5.06 -3.60
CA LEU A 86 13.17 -6.06 -3.15
C LEU A 86 14.18 -5.48 -2.16
N GLY A 87 14.32 -4.16 -2.03
CA GLY A 87 15.33 -3.52 -1.19
C GLY A 87 16.75 -3.90 -1.62
N VAL A 88 17.07 -3.69 -2.90
CA VAL A 88 18.38 -4.01 -3.51
C VAL A 88 18.93 -2.81 -4.28
N GLY A 89 20.20 -2.89 -4.70
CA GLY A 89 20.86 -1.81 -5.43
C GLY A 89 20.94 -0.55 -4.57
N VAL A 90 20.42 0.57 -5.05
CA VAL A 90 20.42 1.83 -4.29
C VAL A 90 19.52 1.80 -3.04
N TYR A 91 18.70 0.76 -2.89
CA TYR A 91 17.80 0.58 -1.74
C TYR A 91 18.31 -0.46 -0.73
N GLU A 92 19.51 -1.03 -0.94
CA GLU A 92 20.04 -2.12 -0.14
C GLU A 92 20.16 -1.76 1.35
N ASP A 93 20.70 -0.58 1.66
CA ASP A 93 20.89 -0.10 3.03
C ASP A 93 19.58 0.23 3.76
N LEU A 94 18.46 0.29 3.04
CA LEU A 94 17.13 0.54 3.61
C LEU A 94 16.42 -0.76 4.00
N ALA A 95 16.96 -1.92 3.60
CA ALA A 95 16.43 -3.23 3.92
C ALA A 95 17.43 -4.05 4.73
N LYS A 96 16.96 -5.06 5.45
CA LYS A 96 17.86 -5.96 6.17
C LYS A 96 18.69 -6.78 5.15
N PRO A 97 20.04 -6.77 5.25
CA PRO A 97 20.88 -7.63 4.43
C PRO A 97 20.49 -9.09 4.59
N HIS A 98 20.35 -9.82 3.48
CA HIS A 98 19.87 -11.22 3.42
C HIS A 98 18.54 -11.47 4.16
N GLY A 99 17.77 -10.41 4.44
CA GLY A 99 16.46 -10.50 5.08
C GLY A 99 15.40 -11.10 4.15
N ARG A 100 14.30 -11.54 4.76
CA ARG A 100 13.12 -12.06 4.04
C ARG A 100 12.27 -10.98 3.37
N PHE A 101 12.54 -9.71 3.65
CA PHE A 101 11.74 -8.57 3.19
C PHE A 101 12.65 -7.51 2.57
N GLY A 102 12.17 -6.88 1.50
CA GLY A 102 12.66 -5.61 1.00
C GLY A 102 11.88 -4.46 1.62
N LEU A 103 11.56 -3.42 0.85
CA LEU A 103 10.79 -2.28 1.33
C LEU A 103 9.29 -2.57 1.26
N GLY A 104 8.74 -3.14 2.34
CA GLY A 104 7.30 -3.40 2.50
C GLY A 104 6.81 -4.71 1.89
N PHE A 105 7.66 -5.46 1.18
CA PHE A 105 7.29 -6.72 0.55
C PHE A 105 8.24 -7.86 0.94
N GLY A 106 7.68 -9.05 1.10
CA GLY A 106 8.43 -10.29 1.24
C GLY A 106 9.11 -10.64 -0.07
N ARG A 107 10.38 -11.03 0.01
CA ARG A 107 11.19 -11.49 -1.13
C ARG A 107 10.86 -12.95 -1.43
N CYS A 108 10.65 -13.27 -2.69
CA CYS A 108 10.61 -14.65 -3.19
C CYS A 108 11.93 -14.95 -3.88
N ILE A 109 12.65 -15.94 -3.36
CA ILE A 109 14.01 -16.30 -3.78
C ILE A 109 13.96 -17.71 -4.39
N SER A 110 14.59 -17.90 -5.55
CA SER A 110 14.74 -19.20 -6.19
C SER A 110 15.68 -20.11 -5.39
N LYS A 111 15.77 -21.39 -5.79
CA LYS A 111 16.71 -22.34 -5.17
C LYS A 111 18.17 -21.92 -5.38
N GLU A 112 18.43 -21.21 -6.46
CA GLU A 112 19.73 -20.67 -6.86
C GLU A 112 20.06 -19.33 -6.17
N GLY A 113 19.16 -18.81 -5.33
CA GLY A 113 19.38 -17.57 -4.58
C GLY A 113 18.98 -16.30 -5.33
N SER A 114 18.39 -16.41 -6.53
CA SER A 114 17.97 -15.24 -7.32
C SER A 114 16.59 -14.75 -6.89
N PHE A 115 16.36 -13.44 -6.93
CA PHE A 115 15.01 -12.90 -6.70
C PHE A 115 14.12 -13.18 -7.91
N ILE A 116 13.04 -13.94 -7.68
CA ILE A 116 12.06 -14.30 -8.72
C ILE A 116 10.76 -13.50 -8.57
N GLY A 117 10.53 -12.92 -7.40
CA GLY A 117 9.31 -12.16 -7.15
C GLY A 117 9.25 -11.53 -5.78
N PHE A 118 8.12 -10.92 -5.50
CA PHE A 118 7.81 -10.32 -4.22
C PHE A 118 6.32 -10.38 -3.94
N GLY A 119 5.95 -10.29 -2.67
CA GLY A 119 4.55 -10.39 -2.26
C GLY A 119 4.36 -10.09 -0.79
N HIS A 120 3.14 -10.31 -0.30
CA HIS A 120 2.86 -10.20 1.12
C HIS A 120 1.69 -11.11 1.50
N PRO A 121 1.84 -11.95 2.55
CA PRO A 121 0.72 -12.66 3.13
C PRO A 121 -0.17 -11.67 3.89
N GLY A 122 -1.46 -11.69 3.61
CA GLY A 122 -2.47 -10.97 4.37
C GLY A 122 -3.01 -11.82 5.51
N MET A 123 -3.54 -11.13 6.52
CA MET A 123 -4.21 -11.79 7.64
C MET A 123 -5.41 -12.59 7.13
N GLY A 124 -5.60 -13.79 7.67
CA GLY A 124 -6.69 -14.69 7.25
C GLY A 124 -6.40 -15.52 6.01
N GLY A 125 -5.16 -15.53 5.54
CA GLY A 125 -4.70 -16.39 4.46
C GLY A 125 -4.82 -15.76 3.08
N SER A 126 -5.20 -14.49 2.95
CA SER A 126 -5.03 -13.79 1.68
C SER A 126 -3.54 -13.68 1.35
N THR A 127 -3.16 -13.63 0.08
CA THR A 127 -1.76 -13.42 -0.32
C THR A 127 -1.72 -12.76 -1.69
N GLY A 128 -0.90 -11.72 -1.81
CA GLY A 128 -0.51 -11.14 -3.10
C GLY A 128 0.91 -11.58 -3.46
N TYR A 129 1.12 -11.90 -4.74
CA TYR A 129 2.41 -12.29 -5.29
C TYR A 129 2.60 -11.69 -6.69
N CYS A 130 3.82 -11.26 -6.98
CA CYS A 130 4.26 -10.80 -8.28
C CYS A 130 5.50 -11.59 -8.70
N ASP A 131 5.42 -12.22 -9.87
CA ASP A 131 6.55 -12.78 -10.60
C ASP A 131 7.17 -11.68 -11.48
N ILE A 132 8.44 -11.37 -11.26
CA ILE A 132 9.14 -10.33 -12.00
C ILE A 132 9.48 -10.81 -13.41
N GLN A 133 9.86 -12.08 -13.56
CA GLN A 133 10.38 -12.64 -14.80
C GLN A 133 9.24 -12.79 -15.83
N ASP A 134 8.14 -13.40 -15.42
CA ASP A 134 7.00 -13.66 -16.30
C ASP A 134 6.03 -12.48 -16.40
N ARG A 135 6.32 -11.37 -15.69
CA ARG A 135 5.48 -10.16 -15.60
C ARG A 135 4.04 -10.51 -15.22
N PHE A 136 3.91 -11.44 -14.29
CA PHE A 136 2.65 -11.97 -13.81
C PHE A 136 2.42 -11.52 -12.37
N ALA A 137 1.17 -11.25 -12.01
CA ALA A 137 0.79 -10.95 -10.64
C ALA A 137 -0.54 -11.61 -10.32
N ILE A 138 -0.64 -12.15 -9.11
CA ILE A 138 -1.84 -12.80 -8.59
C ILE A 138 -2.10 -12.34 -7.16
N SER A 139 -3.37 -12.14 -6.85
CA SER A 139 -3.84 -11.93 -5.49
C SER A 139 -4.95 -12.92 -5.19
N VAL A 140 -4.82 -13.64 -4.10
CA VAL A 140 -5.81 -14.61 -3.63
C VAL A 140 -6.41 -14.07 -2.34
N THR A 141 -7.74 -13.96 -2.31
CA THR A 141 -8.50 -13.59 -1.12
C THR A 141 -9.49 -14.69 -0.80
N LEU A 142 -9.53 -15.11 0.46
CA LEU A 142 -10.45 -16.13 0.95
C LEU A 142 -11.53 -15.49 1.82
N ASN A 143 -12.78 -15.90 1.66
CA ASN A 143 -13.90 -15.48 2.52
C ASN A 143 -13.94 -16.26 3.85
N LYS A 144 -12.84 -16.87 4.25
CA LYS A 144 -12.71 -17.62 5.50
C LYS A 144 -11.29 -17.49 6.00
N LEU A 145 -11.16 -17.15 7.28
CA LEU A 145 -9.87 -17.13 7.96
C LEU A 145 -9.22 -18.52 7.83
N SER A 146 -8.06 -18.57 7.18
CA SER A 146 -7.33 -19.80 6.89
C SER A 146 -5.85 -19.62 7.23
N SER A 147 -5.16 -20.73 7.49
CA SER A 147 -3.70 -20.75 7.72
C SER A 147 -2.87 -20.50 6.45
N GLY A 148 -3.52 -20.34 5.30
CA GLY A 148 -2.89 -20.09 4.00
C GLY A 148 -2.60 -21.35 3.17
N ALA A 149 -2.85 -22.55 3.70
CA ALA A 149 -2.65 -23.79 2.94
C ALA A 149 -3.51 -23.84 1.66
N LEU A 150 -4.78 -23.46 1.76
CA LEU A 150 -5.68 -23.35 0.60
C LEU A 150 -5.16 -22.33 -0.41
N THR A 151 -4.65 -21.20 0.07
CA THR A 151 -4.07 -20.15 -0.77
C THR A 151 -2.85 -20.65 -1.53
N ALA A 152 -1.97 -21.39 -0.85
CA ALA A 152 -0.82 -22.01 -1.48
C ALA A 152 -1.24 -22.98 -2.60
N SER A 153 -2.27 -23.80 -2.38
CA SER A 153 -2.80 -24.70 -3.42
C SER A 153 -3.35 -23.94 -4.63
N ILE A 154 -4.07 -22.84 -4.41
CA ILE A 154 -4.60 -21.99 -5.50
C ILE A 154 -3.46 -21.35 -6.29
N MET A 155 -2.46 -20.79 -5.59
CA MET A 155 -1.31 -20.17 -6.24
C MET A 155 -0.50 -21.18 -7.04
N LEU A 156 -0.24 -22.37 -6.49
CA LEU A 156 0.46 -23.43 -7.20
C LEU A 156 -0.30 -23.80 -8.47
N PHE A 157 -1.61 -24.02 -8.38
CA PHE A 157 -2.44 -24.30 -9.54
C PHE A 157 -2.35 -23.20 -10.59
N ALA A 158 -2.45 -21.93 -10.22
CA ALA A 158 -2.42 -20.82 -11.17
C ALA A 158 -1.04 -20.54 -11.79
N ILE A 159 0.05 -20.83 -11.08
CA ILE A 159 1.42 -20.54 -11.54
C ILE A 159 1.99 -21.70 -12.37
N THR A 160 1.54 -22.94 -12.12
CA THR A 160 2.04 -24.14 -12.82
C THR A 160 1.11 -24.70 -13.90
N ALA A 161 -0.09 -24.13 -14.08
CA ALA A 161 -1.01 -24.49 -15.17
C ALA A 161 -0.69 -23.70 -16.44
#